data_AF-W9NJ90-F1
#
_entry.id   AF-W9NJ90-F1
#
_cell.length_a   1.000
_cell.length_b   1.000
_cell.length_c   1.000
_cell.angle_alpha   90.00
_cell.angle_beta   90.00
_cell.angle_gamma   90.00
#
_symmetry.space_group_name_H-M   'P 1'
#
loop_
_entity.id
_entity.type
_entity.pdbx_description
1 polymer ?
#
loop_
_entity_poly.entity_id
_entity_poly.type
_entity_poly.pdbx_seq_one_letter_code
_entity_poly.pdbx_strand_id
1 'polypeptide(L)'
;MSLSQQMQKSWESKEWMVRYGARNSWAFDFTYWRYLDPMYFGNNEDADYRARLPHLSQKQLDALEPFVELKMRQEKERKLVQWSEKDAKAELCKIMV
;
A
#
# COMPACT_ATOMS: atom_id res chain seq x y z
N MET A 1 25.64 -17.32 -0.72
CA MET A 1 24.80 -17.42 0.50
C MET A 1 23.92 -18.63 0.37
N SER A 2 23.71 -19.38 1.46
CA SER A 2 22.72 -20.46 1.51
C SER A 2 21.30 -19.90 1.50
N LEU A 3 20.31 -20.76 1.21
CA LEU A 3 18.89 -20.40 1.32
C LEU A 3 18.54 -19.92 2.73
N SER A 4 19.06 -20.57 3.77
CA SER A 4 18.82 -20.17 5.16
C SER A 4 19.31 -18.75 5.46
N GLN A 5 20.49 -18.38 4.96
CA GLN A 5 21.03 -17.02 5.11
C GLN A 5 20.17 -15.98 4.36
N GLN A 6 19.67 -16.32 3.17
CA GLN A 6 18.78 -15.43 2.41
C GLN A 6 17.43 -15.25 3.10
N MET A 7 16.86 -16.32 3.65
CA MET A 7 15.61 -16.29 4.41
C MET A 7 15.76 -15.47 5.68
N GLN A 8 16.85 -15.66 6.43
CA GLN A 8 17.16 -14.85 7.61
C GLN A 8 17.26 -13.36 7.25
N LYS A 9 18.03 -13.02 6.21
CA LYS A 9 18.13 -11.62 5.75
C LYS A 9 16.76 -11.05 5.38
N SER A 10 15.93 -11.81 4.68
CA SER A 10 14.58 -11.38 4.30
C SER A 10 13.65 -11.23 5.50
N TRP A 11 13.83 -12.03 6.54
CA TRP A 11 13.11 -11.93 7.81
C TRP A 11 13.50 -10.66 8.57
N GLU A 12 14.81 -10.42 8.72
CA GLU A 12 15.36 -9.24 9.38
C GLU A 12 14.98 -7.94 8.66
N SER A 13 15.01 -7.93 7.32
CA SER A 13 14.60 -6.78 6.52
C SER A 13 13.08 -6.64 6.33
N LYS A 14 12.29 -7.62 6.79
CA LYS A 14 10.83 -7.74 6.56
C LYS A 14 10.43 -7.69 5.08
N GLU A 15 11.35 -7.90 4.13
CA GLU A 15 11.07 -7.93 2.69
C GLU A 15 9.98 -8.96 2.32
N TRP A 16 9.93 -10.06 3.06
CA TRP A 16 8.92 -11.09 2.84
C TRP A 16 7.50 -10.55 3.12
N MET A 17 7.33 -9.66 4.10
CA MET A 17 6.04 -9.06 4.45
C MET A 17 5.55 -8.12 3.35
N VAL A 18 6.44 -7.31 2.78
CA VAL A 18 6.13 -6.45 1.61
C VAL A 18 5.68 -7.33 0.45
N ARG A 19 6.44 -8.37 0.13
CA ARG A 19 6.14 -9.33 -0.94
C ARG A 19 4.84 -10.10 -0.68
N TYR A 20 4.51 -10.36 0.58
CA TYR A 20 3.32 -11.09 0.99
C TYR A 20 2.08 -10.20 0.88
N GLY A 21 2.12 -8.98 1.46
CA GLY A 21 1.03 -8.00 1.39
C GLY A 21 0.73 -7.56 -0.04
N ALA A 22 1.75 -7.38 -0.88
CA ALA A 22 1.56 -7.02 -2.29
C ALA A 22 0.84 -8.11 -3.11
N ARG A 23 0.99 -9.39 -2.75
CA ARG A 23 0.35 -10.52 -3.44
C ARG A 23 -1.01 -10.89 -2.87
N ASN A 24 -1.23 -10.60 -1.59
CA ASN A 24 -2.42 -11.01 -0.85
C ASN A 24 -3.13 -9.76 -0.34
N SER A 25 -4.03 -9.20 -1.17
CA SER A 25 -4.78 -7.99 -0.84
C SER A 25 -5.55 -8.07 0.48
N TRP A 26 -6.03 -9.26 0.85
CA TRP A 26 -6.73 -9.50 2.12
C TRP A 26 -5.82 -9.39 3.36
N ALA A 27 -4.53 -9.69 3.21
CA ALA A 27 -3.55 -9.57 4.28
C ALA A 27 -2.82 -8.23 4.26
N PHE A 28 -3.02 -7.42 3.21
CA PHE A 28 -2.34 -6.15 3.03
C PHE A 28 -2.61 -5.22 4.21
N ASP A 29 -3.87 -5.06 4.62
CA ASP A 29 -4.26 -4.09 5.64
C ASP A 29 -3.56 -4.37 6.99
N PHE A 30 -3.71 -5.59 7.51
CA PHE A 30 -3.01 -6.01 8.74
C PHE A 30 -1.49 -5.94 8.61
N THR A 31 -0.93 -6.41 7.48
CA THR A 31 0.52 -6.46 7.29
C THR A 31 1.12 -5.06 7.19
N TYR A 32 0.43 -4.17 6.47
CA TYR A 32 0.85 -2.80 6.26
C TYR A 32 0.82 -2.03 7.58
N TRP A 33 -0.35 -1.91 8.21
CA TRP A 33 -0.49 -1.08 9.41
C TRP A 33 0.31 -1.59 10.60
N ARG A 34 0.44 -2.91 10.77
CA ARG A 34 1.18 -3.47 11.90
C ARG A 34 2.69 -3.45 11.73
N TYR A 35 3.20 -3.65 10.51
CA TYR A 35 4.62 -3.91 10.31
C TYR A 35 5.34 -2.94 9.37
N LEU A 36 4.68 -2.55 8.27
CA LEU A 36 5.30 -1.70 7.25
C LEU A 36 5.16 -0.22 7.61
N ASP A 37 3.97 0.22 7.99
CA ASP A 37 3.70 1.61 8.35
C ASP A 37 4.66 2.11 9.45
N PRO A 38 4.87 1.39 10.58
CA PRO A 38 5.80 1.84 11.60
C PRO A 38 7.28 1.82 11.17
N MET A 39 7.62 0.96 10.21
CA MET A 39 8.99 0.85 9.69
C MET A 39 9.37 2.05 8.82
N TYR A 40 8.43 2.63 8.08
CA TYR A 40 8.69 3.76 7.18
C TYR A 40 8.31 5.11 7.79
N PHE A 41 7.27 5.17 8.62
CA PHE A 41 6.68 6.42 9.10
C PHE A 41 6.69 6.56 10.63
N GLY A 42 7.35 5.64 11.35
CA GLY A 42 7.46 5.67 12.81
C GLY A 42 6.18 5.21 13.52
N ASN A 43 6.14 5.27 14.85
CA ASN A 43 5.04 4.68 15.62
C ASN A 43 3.65 5.22 15.21
N ASN A 44 2.66 4.33 15.16
CA ASN A 44 1.26 4.63 14.91
C ASN A 44 0.42 3.81 15.89
N GLU A 45 0.06 4.42 17.01
CA GLU A 45 -0.56 3.72 18.14
C GLU A 45 -1.89 3.07 17.75
N ASP A 46 -2.69 3.77 16.93
CA ASP A 46 -4.00 3.31 16.49
C ASP A 46 -3.93 2.41 15.25
N ALA A 47 -2.75 2.27 14.64
CA ALA A 47 -2.57 1.58 13.36
C ALA A 47 -3.57 2.06 12.28
N ASP A 48 -3.86 3.37 12.29
CA ASP A 48 -4.91 4.02 11.49
C ASP A 48 -4.29 4.98 10.46
N TYR A 49 -4.97 5.16 9.32
CA TYR A 49 -4.57 6.06 8.25
C TYR A 49 -4.62 7.53 8.66
N ARG A 50 -5.45 7.90 9.65
CA ARG A 50 -5.62 9.29 10.10
C ARG A 50 -4.32 9.91 10.58
N ALA A 51 -3.49 9.14 11.29
CA ALA A 51 -2.15 9.55 11.73
C ALA A 51 -1.21 9.86 10.56
N ARG A 52 -1.53 9.38 9.34
CA ARG A 52 -0.71 9.57 8.13
C ARG A 52 -1.20 10.67 7.21
N LEU A 53 -2.44 11.15 7.36
CA LEU A 53 -2.96 12.26 6.58
C LEU A 53 -2.06 13.50 6.59
N PRO A 54 -1.42 13.91 7.71
CA PRO A 54 -0.53 15.07 7.73
C PRO A 54 0.73 14.93 6.87
N HIS A 55 1.11 13.71 6.46
CA HIS A 55 2.26 13.48 5.57
C HIS A 55 1.93 13.68 4.10
N LEU A 56 0.64 13.79 3.75
CA LEU A 56 0.20 13.95 2.38
C LEU A 56 0.23 15.43 1.98
N SER A 57 0.67 15.70 0.76
CA SER A 57 0.53 17.03 0.16
C SER A 57 -0.93 17.38 -0.08
N GLN A 58 -1.27 18.66 -0.16
CA GLN A 58 -2.64 19.10 -0.47
C GLN A 58 -3.17 18.47 -1.77
N LYS A 59 -2.33 18.37 -2.81
CA LYS A 59 -2.68 17.71 -4.07
C LYS A 59 -3.05 16.24 -3.88
N GLN A 60 -2.36 15.52 -2.99
CA GLN A 60 -2.68 14.13 -2.67
C GLN A 60 -3.98 14.02 -1.89
N LEU A 61 -4.22 14.94 -0.93
CA LEU A 61 -5.49 15.01 -0.19
C LEU A 61 -6.67 15.29 -1.12
N ASP A 62 -6.53 16.26 -2.03
CA ASP A 62 -7.57 16.61 -3.01
C ASP A 62 -7.86 15.45 -3.98
N ALA A 63 -6.89 14.57 -4.21
CA ALA A 63 -7.04 13.38 -5.04
C ALA A 63 -7.72 12.21 -4.32
N LEU A 64 -7.85 12.22 -2.99
CA LEU A 64 -8.48 11.14 -2.23
C LEU A 64 -9.97 11.02 -2.54
N GLU A 65 -10.71 12.14 -2.56
CA GLU A 65 -12.17 12.10 -2.73
C GLU A 65 -12.57 11.49 -4.10
N PRO A 66 -12.03 11.97 -5.25
CA PRO A 66 -12.35 11.36 -6.54
C PRO A 66 -11.91 9.89 -6.64
N PHE A 67 -10.83 9.52 -5.93
CA PHE A 67 -10.35 8.15 -5.89
C PHE A 67 -11.31 7.24 -5.10
N VAL A 68 -11.82 7.69 -3.96
CA VAL A 68 -12.81 6.96 -3.16
C VAL A 68 -14.10 6.77 -3.98
N GLU A 69 -14.60 7.82 -4.63
CA GLU A 69 -15.77 7.71 -5.50
C GLU A 69 -15.59 6.68 -6.62
N LEU A 70 -14.41 6.67 -7.26
CA LEU A 70 -14.06 5.67 -8.27
C LEU A 70 -14.09 4.26 -7.68
N LYS A 71 -13.52 4.06 -6.48
CA LYS A 71 -13.49 2.76 -5.82
C LYS A 71 -14.87 2.27 -5.42
N MET A 72 -15.72 3.13 -4.88
CA MET A 72 -17.11 2.80 -4.53
C MET A 72 -17.94 2.41 -5.78
N ARG A 73 -17.64 3.01 -6.94
CA ARG A 73 -18.27 2.62 -8.21
C ARG A 73 -17.76 1.27 -8.72
N GLN A 74 -16.43 1.06 -8.69
CA GLN A 74 -15.80 -0.21 -9.07
C GLN A 74 -16.28 -1.36 -8.18
N GLU A 75 -16.47 -1.11 -6.88
CA GLU A 75 -17.01 -2.09 -5.93
C GLU A 75 -18.40 -2.56 -6.36
N LYS A 76 -19.29 -1.64 -6.78
CA LYS A 76 -20.64 -1.99 -7.28
C LYS A 76 -20.59 -2.87 -8.52
N GLU A 77 -19.63 -2.63 -9.42
CA GLU A 77 -19.44 -3.44 -10.62
C GLU A 77 -18.84 -4.82 -10.32
N ARG A 78 -18.12 -4.96 -9.19
CA ARG A 78 -17.43 -6.20 -8.74
C ARG A 78 -16.50 -6.81 -9.80
N LYS A 79 -15.93 -5.98 -10.67
CA LYS A 79 -14.98 -6.41 -11.70
C LYS A 79 -13.55 -6.17 -11.26
N LEU A 80 -12.72 -7.21 -11.38
CA LEU A 80 -11.28 -7.07 -11.25
C LEU A 80 -10.75 -6.34 -12.50
N VAL A 81 -10.30 -5.11 -12.31
CA VAL A 81 -9.64 -4.34 -13.37
C VAL A 81 -8.29 -4.97 -13.64
N GLN A 82 -8.08 -5.46 -14.87
CA GLN A 82 -6.75 -5.84 -15.32
C GLN A 82 -6.01 -4.59 -15.77
N TRP A 83 -4.95 -4.28 -15.04
CA TRP A 83 -4.08 -3.15 -15.37
C TRP A 83 -2.96 -3.62 -16.27
N SER A 84 -2.76 -2.97 -17.42
CA SER A 84 -1.48 -3.03 -18.10
C SER A 84 -0.44 -2.24 -17.29
N GLU A 85 0.85 -2.56 -17.47
CA GLU A 85 1.92 -1.82 -16.81
C GLU A 85 1.88 -0.31 -17.14
N LYS A 86 1.52 0.01 -18.39
CA LYS A 86 1.36 1.38 -18.86
C LYS A 86 0.22 2.10 -18.14
N ASP A 87 -0.93 1.45 -18.02
CA ASP A 87 -2.11 2.05 -17.38
C ASP A 87 -1.91 2.21 -15.89
N ALA A 88 -1.30 1.23 -15.22
CA ALA A 88 -0.96 1.31 -13.79
C ALA A 88 0.00 2.47 -13.50
N LYS A 89 1.04 2.64 -14.32
CA LYS A 89 1.99 3.76 -14.21
C LYS A 89 1.29 5.10 -14.46
N ALA A 90 0.45 5.19 -15.48
CA ALA A 90 -0.28 6.41 -15.80
C ALA A 90 -1.21 6.83 -14.64
N GLU A 91 -1.88 5.88 -14.00
CA GLU A 91 -2.73 6.14 -12.84
C GLU A 91 -1.90 6.62 -11.64
N LEU A 92 -0.80 5.93 -11.34
CA LEU A 92 0.08 6.28 -10.23
C LEU A 92 0.70 7.68 -10.40
N CYS A 93 1.10 8.05 -11.62
CA CYS A 93 1.65 9.38 -11.92
C CYS A 93 0.67 10.54 -11.64
N LYS A 94 -0.64 10.30 -11.55
CA LYS A 94 -1.60 11.36 -11.21
C LYS A 94 -1.41 11.87 -9.78
N ILE A 95 -0.97 10.99 -8.88
CA ILE A 95 -0.87 11.24 -7.43
C ILE A 95 0.57 11.29 -6.91
N MET A 96 1.54 10.84 -7.69
CA MET A 96 2.96 11.07 -7.40
C MET A 96 3.28 12.54 -7.64
N VAL A 97 3.68 13.22 -6.57
CA VAL A 97 4.20 14.60 -6.56
C VAL A 97 5.68 14.54 -6.23
#